data_AF-A0A067EMZ1-F1
#
_entry.id   AF-A0A067EMZ1-F1
#
_cell.length_a   1.000
_cell.length_b   1.000
_cell.length_c   1.000
_cell.angle_alpha   90.00
_cell.angle_beta   90.00
_cell.angle_gamma   90.00
#
_symmetry.space_group_name_H-M   'P 1'
#
loop_
_entity.id
_entity.type
_entity.pdbx_description
1 polymer ?
#
loop_
_entity_poly.entity_id
_entity_poly.type
_entity_poly.pdbx_seq_one_letter_code
_entity_poly.pdbx_strand_id
1 'polypeptide(L)'
;MVGLGTYGYAAPTMTKKISAHYDVPEGVEIRGRYSEEFAKILNKDALQFVADLQREFRNRLKYAMECRREAKRRYNEGALPGFDAATRYIREGEWTCALVPPP
;
A
#
# COMPACT_ATOMS: atom_id res chain seq x y z
N MET A 1 0.96 -56.29 -43.91
CA MET A 1 2.16 -56.06 -43.07
C MET A 1 2.39 -54.55 -43.00
N VAL A 2 1.98 -53.88 -41.91
CA VAL A 2 2.86 -53.23 -40.89
C VAL A 2 4.05 -52.46 -41.47
N GLY A 3 4.36 -51.18 -41.18
CA GLY A 3 3.89 -50.18 -40.20
C GLY A 3 4.41 -48.77 -40.62
N LEU A 4 3.80 -47.66 -40.14
CA LEU A 4 4.25 -46.81 -39.01
C LEU A 4 5.67 -46.22 -39.23
N GLY A 5 5.93 -44.91 -39.22
CA GLY A 5 5.15 -43.72 -38.90
C GLY A 5 6.04 -42.49 -39.18
N THR A 6 5.41 -41.36 -39.47
CA THR A 6 6.09 -40.08 -39.70
C THR A 6 6.52 -39.48 -38.35
N TYR A 7 7.82 -39.48 -38.08
CA TYR A 7 8.37 -38.77 -36.92
C TYR A 7 8.40 -37.27 -37.21
N GLY A 8 7.29 -36.60 -36.87
CA GLY A 8 7.26 -35.15 -36.74
C GLY A 8 8.14 -34.75 -35.55
N TYR A 9 9.31 -34.19 -35.84
CA TYR A 9 10.06 -33.44 -34.83
C TYR A 9 9.32 -32.12 -34.59
N ALA A 10 8.45 -32.09 -33.59
CA ALA A 10 8.00 -30.84 -33.02
C ALA A 10 9.23 -30.15 -32.39
N ALA A 11 9.56 -28.96 -32.88
CA ALA A 11 10.59 -28.13 -32.29
C ALA A 11 10.28 -27.93 -30.78
N PRO A 12 11.29 -28.00 -29.89
CA PRO A 12 11.06 -27.74 -28.49
C PRO A 12 10.54 -26.30 -28.36
N THR A 13 9.29 -26.17 -27.91
CA THR A 13 8.76 -24.88 -27.47
C THR A 13 9.71 -24.39 -26.37
N MET A 14 10.37 -23.25 -26.61
CA MET A 14 11.15 -22.58 -25.59
C MET A 14 10.19 -22.22 -24.45
N THR A 15 10.19 -23.03 -23.39
CA THR A 15 9.55 -22.66 -22.14
C THR A 15 10.27 -21.42 -21.64
N LYS A 16 9.69 -20.24 -21.87
CA LYS A 16 10.18 -18.98 -21.32
C LYS A 16 10.23 -19.16 -19.81
N LYS A 17 11.44 -19.30 -19.24
CA LYS A 17 11.65 -19.22 -17.80
C LYS A 17 11.18 -17.83 -17.37
N ILE A 18 9.95 -17.74 -16.87
CA ILE A 18 9.48 -16.54 -16.20
C ILE A 18 10.30 -16.47 -14.92
N SER A 19 11.26 -15.55 -14.85
CA SER A 19 11.88 -15.20 -13.58
C SER A 19 10.76 -14.70 -12.68
N ALA A 20 10.58 -15.34 -11.53
CA ALA A 20 9.59 -14.97 -10.52
C ALA A 20 9.99 -13.64 -9.86
N HIS A 21 9.57 -12.52 -10.46
CA HIS A 21 9.83 -11.16 -9.95
C HIS A 21 8.59 -10.28 -10.10
N TYR A 22 8.45 -9.30 -9.20
CA TYR A 22 7.40 -8.29 -9.30
C TYR A 22 7.81 -7.22 -10.31
N ASP A 23 6.88 -6.76 -11.15
CA ASP A 23 7.06 -5.54 -11.94
C ASP A 23 6.81 -4.33 -11.03
N VAL A 24 7.89 -3.66 -10.64
CA VAL A 24 7.88 -2.60 -9.63
C VAL A 24 8.04 -1.21 -10.26
N PRO A 25 7.31 -0.20 -9.76
CA PRO A 25 7.55 1.20 -10.10
C PRO A 25 8.93 1.71 -9.69
N GLU A 26 9.33 2.86 -10.23
CA GLU A 26 10.58 3.52 -9.88
C GLU A 26 10.68 3.79 -8.36
N GLY A 27 11.82 3.46 -7.77
CA GLY A 27 12.09 3.69 -6.35
C GLY A 27 11.32 2.76 -5.40
N VAL A 28 10.65 1.73 -5.91
CA VAL A 28 9.96 0.71 -5.10
C VAL A 28 10.81 -0.57 -5.06
N GLU A 29 11.06 -1.07 -3.86
CA GLU A 29 11.76 -2.33 -3.61
C GLU A 29 10.85 -3.29 -2.83
N ILE A 30 10.65 -4.51 -3.33
CA ILE A 30 9.94 -5.57 -2.61
C ILE A 30 10.96 -6.54 -1.99
N ARG A 31 11.06 -6.50 -0.66
CA ARG A 31 11.98 -7.37 0.12
C ARG A 31 11.38 -8.73 0.47
N GLY A 32 10.08 -8.90 0.29
CA GLY A 32 9.38 -10.16 0.53
C GLY A 32 9.59 -11.16 -0.60
N ARG A 33 9.30 -12.44 -0.33
CA ARG A 33 9.35 -13.51 -1.36
C ARG A 33 8.36 -13.24 -2.50
N TYR A 34 8.70 -13.72 -3.69
CA TYR A 34 7.74 -13.81 -4.78
C TYR A 34 6.78 -15.00 -4.57
N SER A 35 5.50 -14.79 -4.89
CA SER A 35 4.49 -15.84 -5.07
C SER A 35 3.51 -15.39 -6.15
N GLU A 36 3.01 -16.32 -6.97
CA GLU A 36 1.98 -16.02 -7.96
C GLU A 36 0.69 -15.49 -7.33
N GLU A 37 0.34 -15.96 -6.13
CA GLU A 37 -0.80 -15.45 -5.38
C GLU A 37 -0.61 -14.00 -4.94
N PHE A 38 0.61 -13.64 -4.55
CA PHE A 38 0.95 -12.27 -4.17
C PHE A 38 1.03 -11.33 -5.37
N ALA A 39 1.48 -11.83 -6.52
CA ALA A 39 1.55 -11.04 -7.75
C ALA A 39 0.17 -10.52 -8.21
N LYS A 40 -0.92 -11.17 -7.82
CA LYS A 40 -2.29 -10.68 -8.06
C LYS A 40 -2.58 -9.38 -7.29
N ILE A 41 -2.02 -9.24 -6.09
CA ILE A 41 -2.18 -8.07 -5.21
C ILE A 41 -1.09 -7.03 -5.49
N LEU A 42 0.17 -7.46 -5.53
CA LEU A 42 1.37 -6.66 -5.78
C LEU A 42 1.63 -6.50 -7.28
N ASN A 43 0.57 -6.19 -8.03
CA ASN A 43 0.71 -5.83 -9.43
C ASN A 43 1.24 -4.39 -9.55
N LYS A 44 1.73 -4.03 -10.75
CA LYS A 44 2.39 -2.75 -10.99
C LYS A 44 1.51 -1.55 -10.63
N ASP A 45 0.24 -1.57 -11.00
CA ASP A 45 -0.68 -0.46 -10.78
C ASP A 45 -0.99 -0.27 -9.29
N ALA A 46 -1.18 -1.36 -8.55
CA ALA A 46 -1.36 -1.33 -7.10
C ALA A 46 -0.10 -0.78 -6.39
N LEU A 47 1.09 -1.22 -6.82
CA LEU A 47 2.35 -0.72 -6.28
C LEU A 47 2.57 0.76 -6.62
N GLN A 48 2.19 1.19 -7.82
CA GLN A 48 2.27 2.58 -8.25
C GLN A 48 1.37 3.46 -7.38
N PHE A 49 0.12 3.04 -7.16
CA PHE A 49 -0.80 3.73 -6.28
C PHE A 49 -0.26 3.89 -4.85
N VAL A 50 0.29 2.81 -4.28
CA VAL A 50 0.90 2.88 -2.94
C VAL A 50 2.14 3.78 -2.92
N ALA A 51 2.96 3.75 -3.96
CA ALA A 51 4.11 4.64 -4.08
C ALA A 51 3.69 6.11 -4.10
N ASP A 52 2.62 6.45 -4.82
CA ASP A 52 2.13 7.81 -4.92
C ASP A 52 1.53 8.29 -3.60
N LEU A 53 0.73 7.46 -2.90
CA LEU A 53 0.28 7.74 -1.54
C LEU A 53 1.45 8.01 -0.58
N GLN A 54 2.51 7.20 -0.67
CA GLN A 54 3.68 7.39 0.16
C GLN A 54 4.34 8.73 -0.14
N ARG A 55 4.58 9.05 -1.41
CA ARG A 55 5.23 10.28 -1.85
C ARG A 55 4.44 11.51 -1.43
N GLU A 56 3.13 11.46 -1.56
CA GLU A 56 2.22 12.57 -1.21
C GLU A 56 2.14 12.78 0.32
N PHE A 57 1.90 11.72 1.09
CA PHE A 57 1.53 11.85 2.50
C PHE A 57 2.67 11.65 3.50
N ARG A 58 3.85 11.15 3.09
CA ARG A 58 4.94 10.81 4.01
C ARG A 58 5.38 11.98 4.88
N ASN A 59 5.46 13.18 4.33
CA ASN A 59 5.90 14.38 5.06
C ASN A 59 4.88 14.79 6.14
N ARG A 60 3.58 14.76 5.81
CA ARG A 60 2.51 15.02 6.78
C ARG A 60 2.49 13.99 7.91
N LEU A 61 2.75 12.73 7.59
CA LEU A 61 2.90 11.68 8.60
C LEU A 61 4.10 11.94 9.52
N LYS A 62 5.26 12.38 9.00
CA LYS A 62 6.40 12.77 9.85
C LYS A 62 6.02 13.88 10.82
N TYR A 63 5.40 14.95 10.31
CA TYR A 63 4.95 16.07 11.13
C TYR A 63 4.02 15.62 12.26
N ALA A 64 2.99 14.83 11.97
CA ALA A 64 2.06 14.32 12.97
C ALA A 64 2.75 13.47 14.05
N MET A 65 3.76 12.68 13.66
CA MET A 65 4.56 11.88 14.62
C MET A 65 5.41 12.78 15.53
N GLU A 66 5.99 13.87 15.03
CA GLU A 66 6.70 14.84 15.88
C GLU A 66 5.74 15.56 16.84
N CYS A 67 4.58 16.01 16.37
CA CYS A 67 3.55 16.59 17.24
C CYS A 67 3.15 15.62 18.37
N ARG A 68 3.06 14.32 18.06
CA ARG A 68 2.77 13.29 19.06
C ARG A 68 3.87 13.18 20.12
N ARG A 69 5.14 13.23 19.73
CA ARG A 69 6.28 13.22 20.67
C ARG A 69 6.25 14.44 21.58
N GLU A 70 5.99 15.62 21.01
CA GLU A 70 5.90 16.86 21.76
C GLU A 70 4.72 16.86 22.76
N ALA A 71 3.53 16.42 22.33
CA ALA A 71 2.40 16.26 23.24
C ALA A 71 2.72 15.28 24.39
N LYS A 72 3.39 14.16 24.07
CA LYS A 72 3.81 13.19 25.09
C LYS A 72 4.81 13.78 26.09
N ARG A 73 5.76 14.61 25.63
CA ARG A 73 6.70 15.33 26.50
C ARG A 73 5.96 16.20 27.51
N ARG A 74 4.99 17.01 27.06
CA ARG A 74 4.19 17.88 27.94
C ARG A 74 3.43 17.09 29.01
N TYR A 75 2.84 15.95 28.64
CA TYR A 75 2.14 15.10 29.62
C TYR A 75 3.09 14.48 30.64
N ASN A 76 4.30 14.08 30.23
CA ASN A 76 5.30 13.58 31.16
C ASN A 76 5.79 14.67 32.15
N GLU A 77 5.72 15.93 31.75
CA GLU A 77 6.02 17.11 32.59
C GLU A 77 4.84 17.50 33.51
N GLY A 78 3.76 16.70 33.55
CA GLY A 78 2.62 16.90 34.44
C GLY A 78 1.46 17.70 33.85
N ALA A 79 1.53 18.09 32.56
CA ALA A 79 0.36 18.67 31.89
C ALA A 79 -0.76 17.63 31.78
N LEU A 80 -2.01 18.07 31.92
CA LEU A 80 -3.20 17.23 31.71
C LEU A 80 -3.87 17.58 30.37
N PRO A 81 -4.46 16.60 29.68
CA PRO A 81 -5.26 16.88 28.48
C PRO A 81 -6.52 17.68 28.85
N GLY A 82 -6.91 18.59 27.96
CA GLY A 82 -8.11 19.41 28.10
C GLY A 82 -8.72 19.75 26.73
N PHE A 83 -9.86 20.43 26.73
CA PHE A 83 -10.50 20.87 25.48
C PHE A 83 -9.74 22.05 24.89
N ASP A 84 -9.32 21.91 23.63
CA ASP A 84 -8.74 23.03 22.88
C ASP A 84 -9.81 24.10 22.64
N ALA A 85 -9.53 25.33 23.09
CA ALA A 85 -10.40 26.48 22.89
C ALA A 85 -10.56 26.80 21.39
N ALA A 86 -9.53 26.54 20.57
CA ALA A 86 -9.57 26.77 19.14
C ALA A 86 -10.62 25.91 18.41
N THR A 87 -11.04 24.77 18.99
CA THR A 87 -12.05 23.88 18.39
C THR A 87 -13.45 24.05 18.98
N ARG A 88 -13.68 25.08 19.83
CA ARG A 88 -14.98 25.33 20.47
C ARG A 88 -16.12 25.47 19.45
N TYR A 89 -15.90 26.26 18.40
CA TYR A 89 -16.92 26.49 17.37
C TYR A 89 -17.33 25.23 16.62
N ILE A 90 -16.44 24.23 16.52
CA ILE A 90 -16.75 22.92 15.93
C ILE A 90 -17.65 22.12 16.86
N ARG A 91 -17.39 22.17 18.18
CA ARG A 91 -18.16 21.42 19.20
C ARG A 91 -19.55 22.00 19.42
N GLU A 92 -19.68 23.32 19.32
CA GLU A 92 -20.95 24.05 19.54
C GLU A 92 -21.72 24.29 18.22
N GLY A 93 -21.17 23.89 17.07
CA GLY A 93 -21.81 24.03 15.77
C GLY A 93 -22.77 22.89 15.44
N GLU A 94 -23.78 23.19 14.63
CA GLU A 94 -24.71 22.19 14.10
C GLU A 94 -24.11 21.48 12.88
N TRP A 95 -23.72 20.22 13.02
CA TRP A 95 -23.23 19.39 11.92
C TRP A 95 -23.46 17.90 12.17
N THR A 96 -23.49 17.13 11.09
CA THR A 96 -23.52 15.66 11.11
C THR A 96 -22.47 15.10 10.16
N CYS A 97 -22.06 13.85 10.35
CA CYS A 97 -21.15 13.18 9.44
C CYS A 97 -21.81 12.89 8.08
N ALA A 98 -21.01 12.46 7.09
CA ALA A 98 -21.52 12.05 5.79
C ALA A 98 -22.49 10.86 5.91
N LEU A 99 -23.41 10.76 4.95
CA LEU A 99 -24.42 9.70 4.92
C LEU A 99 -23.78 8.31 4.89
N VAL A 100 -24.40 7.38 5.61
CA VAL A 100 -24.01 5.97 5.61
C VAL A 100 -24.40 5.35 4.26
N PRO A 101 -23.52 4.58 3.60
CA PRO A 101 -23.88 3.86 2.39
C PRO A 101 -25.06 2.90 2.61
N PRO A 102 -25.88 2.63 1.57
CA PRO A 102 -26.92 1.62 1.66
C PRO A 102 -26.32 0.22 1.86
N PRO A 103 -27.09 -0.72 2.44
CA PRO A 103 -26.68 -2.12 2.59
C PRO A 103 -26.48 -2.82 1.23
#